data_AF-A0A2C9W7N7-F1
#
_entry.id   AF-A0A2C9W7N7-F1
#
_cell.length_a   1.000
_cell.length_b   1.000
_cell.length_c   1.000
_cell.angle_alpha   90.00
_cell.angle_beta   90.00
_cell.angle_gamma   90.00
#
_symmetry.space_group_name_H-M   'P 1'
#
loop_
_entity.id
_entity.type
_entity.pdbx_description
1 polymer ?
#
loop_
_entity_poly.entity_id
_entity_poly.type
_entity_poly.pdbx_seq_one_letter_code
_entity_poly.pdbx_strand_id
1 'polypeptide(L)' 'MVSLEGADGTKAQAVAICHTDTSAWNPKHLAFQVLKVKPGTVPVCHFLPQDHVVWVPN' A
#
# COMPACT_ATOMS: atom_id res chain seq x y z
N MET A 1 2.14 9.68 -8.37
CA MET A 1 1.78 8.53 -9.23
C MET A 1 3.03 7.71 -9.47
N VAL A 2 2.91 6.39 -9.53
CA VAL A 2 3.97 5.42 -9.75
C VAL A 2 3.79 4.86 -11.16
N SER A 3 4.86 4.86 -11.96
CA SER A 3 4.85 4.23 -13.29
C SER A 3 5.00 2.72 -13.15
N LEU A 4 4.10 1.97 -13.79
CA LEU A 4 4.09 0.52 -13.83
C LEU A 4 4.28 0.05 -15.28
N GLU A 5 4.94 -1.09 -15.45
CA GLU A 5 5.14 -1.74 -16.75
C GLU A 5 4.79 -3.23 -16.64
N GLY A 6 3.91 -3.68 -17.53
CA GLY A 6 3.55 -5.09 -17.68
C GLY A 6 4.65 -5.88 -18.39
N ALA A 7 4.63 -7.20 -18.26
CA ALA A 7 5.60 -8.08 -18.93
C ALA A 7 5.52 -7.99 -20.47
N ASP A 8 4.41 -7.50 -21.01
CA ASP A 8 4.15 -7.23 -22.42
C ASP A 8 4.60 -5.82 -22.87
N GLY A 9 5.18 -5.01 -21.97
CA GLY A 9 5.57 -3.63 -22.23
C GLY A 9 4.45 -2.60 -22.08
N THR A 10 3.24 -3.02 -21.67
CA THR A 10 2.12 -2.11 -21.42
C THR A 10 2.45 -1.20 -20.24
N LYS A 11 2.29 0.12 -20.41
CA LYS A 11 2.56 1.12 -19.36
C LYS A 11 1.28 1.62 -18.71
N ALA A 12 1.32 1.77 -17.39
CA ALA A 12 0.23 2.34 -16.59
C ALA A 12 0.76 3.31 -15.53
N GLN A 13 -0.09 4.22 -15.08
CA GLN A 13 0.16 5.05 -13.91
C GLN A 13 -0.76 4.61 -12.78
N ALA A 14 -0.20 4.41 -11.59
CA ALA A 14 -0.96 4.04 -10.40
C ALA A 14 -0.75 5.05 -9.27
N VAL A 15 -1.71 5.11 -8.36
CA VAL A 15 -1.54 5.80 -7.09
C VAL A 15 -1.14 4.76 -6.05
N ALA A 16 -0.09 5.05 -5.28
CA ALA A 16 0.28 4.27 -4.12
C ALA A 16 -0.03 5.07 -2.86
N ILE A 17 -0.56 4.40 -1.85
CA ILE A 17 -0.69 4.94 -0.50
C ILE A 17 0.24 4.17 0.44
N CYS A 18 0.77 4.89 1.43
CA CYS A 18 1.56 4.31 2.49
C CYS A 18 0.92 4.63 3.83
N HIS A 19 0.81 3.61 4.68
CA HIS A 19 0.46 3.74 6.08
C HIS A 19 1.76 3.80 6.87
N THR A 20 2.13 5.00 7.33
CA THR A 20 3.41 5.25 8.01
C THR A 20 3.40 4.74 9.45
N ASP A 21 2.26 4.82 10.12
CA ASP A 21 2.04 4.23 11.44
C ASP A 21 1.02 3.09 11.34
N THR A 22 1.51 1.87 11.52
CA THR A 22 0.69 0.65 11.55
C THR A 22 0.65 0.04 12.94
N SER A 23 1.12 0.74 13.98
CA SER A 23 1.23 0.23 15.34
C SER A 23 -0.10 -0.24 15.93
N ALA A 24 -1.20 0.44 15.56
CA ALA A 24 -2.55 0.14 16.00
C ALA A 24 -3.27 -0.95 15.16
N TRP A 25 -2.65 -1.44 14.09
CA TRP A 25 -3.29 -2.46 13.25
C TRP A 25 -3.32 -3.82 13.95
N ASN A 26 -4.28 -4.66 13.57
CA ASN A 26 -4.33 -6.04 14.05
C ASN A 26 -3.00 -6.76 13.75
N PRO A 27 -2.28 -7.32 14.74
CA PRO A 27 -1.02 -8.02 14.51
C PRO A 27 -1.13 -9.22 13.55
N LYS A 28 -2.34 -9.75 13.35
CA LYS A 28 -2.64 -10.82 12.38
C LYS A 28 -3.07 -10.31 11.00
N HIS A 29 -3.03 -9.01 10.75
CA HIS A 29 -3.38 -8.43 9.45
C HIS A 29 -2.52 -9.03 8.31
N LEU A 30 -3.13 -9.26 7.14
CA LEU A 30 -2.51 -9.96 6.02
C LEU A 30 -1.18 -9.32 5.57
N ALA A 31 -1.11 -7.99 5.60
CA ALA A 31 0.10 -7.25 5.25
C ALA A 31 1.34 -7.71 6.04
N PHE A 32 1.19 -7.97 7.34
CA PHE A 32 2.30 -8.43 8.20
C PHE A 32 2.73 -9.85 7.89
N GLN A 33 1.81 -10.69 7.43
CA GLN A 33 2.10 -12.07 7.01
C GLN A 33 2.85 -12.11 5.68
N VAL A 34 2.41 -11.32 4.70
CA VAL A 34 3.01 -11.25 3.36
C VAL A 34 4.40 -10.60 3.41
N LEU A 35 4.52 -9.46 4.11
CA LEU A 35 5.77 -8.70 4.18
C LEU A 35 6.74 -9.22 5.25
N LYS A 36 6.28 -10.08 6.16
CA LYS A 36 7.05 -10.64 7.27
C LYS A 36 7.62 -9.55 8.21
N VAL A 37 6.79 -8.57 8.55
CA VAL A 37 7.12 -7.45 9.46
C VAL A 37 6.11 -7.35 10.60
N LYS A 38 6.44 -6.60 11.65
CA LYS A 38 5.56 -6.38 12.81
C LYS A 38 4.85 -5.01 12.73
N PRO A 39 3.68 -4.84 13.36
CA PRO A 39 3.02 -3.54 13.49
C PRO A 39 3.98 -2.44 13.97
N GLY A 40 3.92 -1.27 13.34
CA GLY A 40 4.69 -0.08 13.73
C GLY A 40 6.20 -0.13 13.49
N THR A 41 6.73 -1.18 12.86
CA THR A 41 8.19 -1.30 12.62
C THR A 41 8.63 -0.67 11.31
N VAL A 42 7.79 -0.72 10.27
CA VAL A 42 8.04 -0.14 8.96
C VAL A 42 6.73 0.40 8.36
N PRO A 43 6.79 1.39 7.46
CA PRO A 43 5.64 1.79 6.65
C PRO A 43 5.16 0.64 5.75
N VAL A 44 3.85 0.52 5.57
CA VAL A 44 3.23 -0.45 4.65
C VAL A 44 2.58 0.31 3.50
N CYS A 45 3.00 0.04 2.26
CA CYS A 45 2.46 0.69 1.07
C CYS A 45 1.72 -0.29 0.16
N HIS A 46 0.71 0.19 -0.55
CA HIS A 46 -0.02 -0.56 -1.57
C HIS A 46 -0.57 0.34 -2.67
N PHE A 47 -0.82 -0.21 -3.85
CA PHE A 47 -1.53 0.50 -4.91
C PHE A 47 -3.01 0.60 -4.60
N LEU A 48 -3.63 1.70 -5.01
CA LEU A 48 -5.08 1.85 -4.97
C LEU A 48 -5.70 1.33 -6.26
N PRO A 49 -6.76 0.51 -6.18
CA PRO A 49 -7.67 0.29 -7.30
C PRO A 49 -8.27 1.62 -7.78
N GLN A 50 -8.62 1.68 -9.06
CA GLN A 50 -9.05 2.91 -9.73
C GLN A 50 -10.31 3.55 -9.09
N ASP A 51 -11.14 2.74 -8.45
CA ASP A 51 -12.44 3.12 -7.87
C ASP A 51 -12.39 3.36 -6.35
N HIS A 52 -11.20 3.28 -5.73
CA HIS A 52 -11.04 3.54 -4.30
C HIS A 52 -10.93 5.04 -3.99
N VAL A 53 -11.60 5.48 -2.92
CA VAL A 53 -11.53 6.85 -2.40
C VAL A 53 -10.73 6.86 -1.10
N VAL A 54 -9.92 7.91 -0.90
CA VAL A 54 -9.18 8.16 0.34
C VAL A 54 -9.61 9.49 0.92
N TRP A 55 -9.88 9.51 2.22
CA TRP A 55 -10.13 10.72 2.99
C TRP A 55 -8.88 11.03 3.80
N VAL A 56 -8.30 12.21 3.60
CA VAL A 56 -7.14 12.68 4.33
C VAL A 56 -7.55 13.83 5.27
N PRO A 57 -6.95 13.94 6.46
CA PRO A 57 -7.13 15.11 7.30
C PRO A 57 -6.62 16.37 6.58
N ASN A 58 -7.24 17.51 6.89
CA ASN A 58 -6.92 18.82 6.30
C ASN A 58 -5.73 19.49 7.02
#